data_AF-A0A9Q0ZR82-F1
#
_entry.id   AF-A0A9Q0ZR82-F1
#
_cell.length_a   1.000
_cell.length_b   1.000
_cell.length_c   1.000
_cell.angle_alpha   90.00
_cell.angle_beta   90.00
_cell.angle_gamma   90.00
#
_symmetry.space_group_name_H-M   'P 1'
#
loop_
_entity.id
_entity.type
_entity.pdbx_description
1 polymer ?
#
loop_
_entity_poly.entity_id
_entity_poly.type
_entity_poly.pdbx_seq_one_letter_code
_entity_poly.pdbx_strand_id
1 'polypeptide(L)'
;MHDLHMIHTDLKPENILLVSSDYVKVPDYKNSTRSPKDSSYYKRVPKSSAIKVIDFGSTTYERQDQNYIVSTRHYRAPEVILGLGWSYPCDVWSVGCILVELCTGEALFQTHENLEHLAMMERVLGPFPQHMLKRVDRHAEKYFRRGRLDWPEGAASRESIKAVSKLPRLQNLVMQHVDHSAGDLIHLLQGLLRYDPLDRLTEKLSDIPSLQEIILGCCEEWTGLAMG
;
A
#
# COMPACT_ATOMS: atom_id res chain seq x y z
N MET A 1 -13.92 13.15 1.81
CA MET A 1 -13.85 13.27 0.33
C MET A 1 -14.93 12.42 -0.31
N HIS A 2 -14.98 11.11 0.01
CA HIS A 2 -16.02 10.20 -0.49
C HIS A 2 -17.44 10.65 -0.13
N ASP A 3 -17.67 11.22 1.06
CA ASP A 3 -18.96 11.87 1.45
C ASP A 3 -19.38 13.04 0.55
N LEU A 4 -18.43 13.64 -0.18
CA LEU A 4 -18.68 14.70 -1.17
C LEU A 4 -18.76 14.14 -2.60
N HIS A 5 -18.90 12.83 -2.73
CA HIS A 5 -18.94 12.07 -3.98
C HIS A 5 -17.70 12.19 -4.88
N MET A 6 -16.55 12.54 -4.30
CA MET A 6 -15.27 12.67 -5.01
C MET A 6 -14.35 11.49 -4.71
N ILE A 7 -13.66 10.98 -5.72
CA ILE A 7 -12.65 9.91 -5.66
C ILE A 7 -11.31 10.52 -6.07
N HIS A 8 -10.26 10.38 -5.25
CA HIS A 8 -8.97 11.02 -5.52
C HIS A 8 -8.25 10.37 -6.71
N THR A 9 -8.24 9.04 -6.75
CA THR A 9 -7.66 8.19 -7.80
C THR A 9 -6.13 8.23 -7.97
N ASP A 10 -5.40 8.99 -7.14
CA ASP A 10 -3.93 9.05 -7.17
C ASP A 10 -3.34 9.29 -5.78
N LEU A 11 -3.87 8.57 -4.78
CA LEU A 11 -3.29 8.58 -3.45
C LEU A 11 -1.95 7.82 -3.46
N LYS A 12 -0.92 8.50 -2.99
CA LYS A 12 0.46 8.04 -2.85
C LYS A 12 1.20 8.92 -1.83
N PRO A 13 2.32 8.50 -1.26
CA PRO A 13 3.03 9.28 -0.25
C PRO A 13 3.42 10.68 -0.72
N GLU A 14 3.74 10.85 -2.01
CA GLU A 14 4.08 12.15 -2.61
C GLU A 14 2.91 13.15 -2.57
N ASN A 15 1.68 12.65 -2.47
CA ASN A 15 0.46 13.46 -2.41
C ASN A 15 -0.06 13.64 -0.96
N ILE A 16 0.73 13.28 0.05
CA ILE A 16 0.43 13.46 1.48
C ILE A 16 1.54 14.30 2.12
N LEU A 17 1.22 15.53 2.51
CA LEU A 17 2.19 16.44 3.11
C LEU A 17 1.96 16.59 4.61
N LEU A 18 3.05 16.66 5.37
CA LEU A 18 3.02 17.14 6.76
C LEU A 18 2.62 18.61 6.80
N VAL A 19 1.75 18.97 7.73
CA VAL A 19 1.34 20.37 7.97
C VAL A 19 2.53 21.21 8.47
N SER A 20 3.44 20.60 9.21
CA SER A 20 4.70 21.20 9.64
C SER A 20 5.85 20.24 9.38
N SER A 21 6.95 20.76 8.86
CA SER A 21 8.21 20.02 8.67
C SER A 21 9.08 19.96 9.93
N ASP A 22 8.62 20.51 11.05
CA ASP A 22 9.37 20.49 12.30
C ASP A 22 9.57 19.06 12.81
N TYR A 23 10.79 18.76 13.25
CA TYR A 23 11.15 17.45 13.77
C TYR A 23 11.98 17.56 15.06
N VAL A 24 12.06 16.45 15.79
CA VAL A 24 12.97 16.23 16.92
C VAL A 24 13.99 15.16 16.54
N LYS A 25 15.21 15.30 17.06
CA LYS A 25 16.26 14.28 16.90
C LYS A 25 16.18 13.33 18.08
N VAL A 26 15.89 12.06 17.81
CA VAL A 26 15.82 11.01 18.83
C VAL A 26 17.01 10.07 18.61
N PRO A 27 17.76 9.68 19.65
CA PRO A 27 18.85 8.72 19.49
C PRO A 27 18.35 7.40 18.91
N ASP A 28 19.06 6.86 17.92
CA ASP A 28 18.76 5.55 17.33
C ASP A 28 19.65 4.47 17.94
N TYR A 29 19.08 3.67 18.86
CA TYR A 29 19.79 2.60 19.55
C TYR A 29 19.63 1.23 18.88
N LYS A 30 18.82 1.08 17.82
CA LYS A 30 18.50 -0.23 17.21
C LYS A 30 19.61 -0.77 16.29
N ASN A 31 20.61 0.04 15.92
CA ASN A 31 21.69 -0.32 14.96
C ASN A 31 23.07 -0.62 15.60
N SER A 32 23.15 -0.99 16.88
CA SER A 32 24.41 -1.12 17.65
C SER A 32 25.28 -2.36 17.34
N THR A 33 25.15 -3.02 16.18
CA THR A 33 26.01 -4.15 15.79
C THR A 33 27.25 -3.76 14.99
N ARG A 34 27.43 -2.47 14.63
CA ARG A 34 28.64 -1.96 13.97
C ARG A 34 29.46 -1.10 14.94
N SER A 35 30.77 -1.30 14.91
CA SER A 35 31.77 -0.69 15.80
C SER A 35 31.62 0.84 15.93
N PRO A 36 31.94 1.41 17.11
CA PRO A 36 31.74 2.82 17.39
C PRO A 36 32.75 3.66 16.60
N LYS A 37 32.28 4.33 15.55
CA LYS A 37 32.94 5.50 14.97
C LYS A 37 32.04 6.71 15.16
N ASP A 38 32.28 7.47 16.22
CA ASP A 38 32.09 8.92 16.44
C ASP A 38 30.88 9.70 15.87
N SER A 39 29.84 9.05 15.36
CA SER A 39 28.60 9.71 14.97
C SER A 39 27.46 9.10 15.76
N SER A 40 26.93 9.82 16.74
CA SER A 40 25.66 9.48 17.38
C SER A 40 24.58 9.38 16.30
N TYR A 41 24.10 8.18 15.99
CA TYR A 41 22.99 8.00 15.06
C TYR A 41 21.72 8.56 15.69
N TYR A 42 21.03 9.45 14.98
CA TYR A 42 19.76 10.02 15.40
C TYR A 42 18.72 9.88 14.29
N LYS A 43 17.48 9.53 14.67
CA LYS A 43 16.30 9.56 13.81
C LYS A 43 15.57 10.90 13.94
N ARG A 44 14.93 11.37 12.87
CA ARG A 44 14.27 12.70 12.81
C ARG A 44 12.75 12.56 12.93
N VAL A 45 12.20 12.37 14.12
CA VAL A 45 10.76 12.17 14.26
C VAL A 45 10.00 13.49 14.09
N PRO A 46 8.92 13.58 13.26
CA PRO A 46 8.13 14.80 13.11
C PRO A 46 7.51 15.20 14.46
N LYS A 47 7.47 16.49 14.76
CA LYS A 47 6.83 16.98 16.00
C LYS A 47 5.31 16.83 15.98
N SER A 48 4.72 16.71 14.79
CA SER A 48 3.29 16.57 14.57
C SER A 48 3.05 15.59 13.42
N SER A 49 2.06 14.72 13.59
CA SER A 49 1.56 13.80 12.55
C SER A 49 0.43 14.41 11.71
N ALA A 50 0.12 15.69 11.90
CA ALA A 50 -0.90 16.37 11.11
C ALA A 50 -0.50 16.39 9.63
N ILE A 51 -1.38 15.86 8.78
CA ILE A 51 -1.16 15.75 7.33
C ILE A 51 -2.27 16.45 6.53
N LYS A 52 -1.97 16.74 5.26
CA LYS A 52 -2.93 17.18 4.25
C LYS A 52 -2.72 16.39 2.97
N VAL A 53 -3.83 15.99 2.35
CA VAL A 53 -3.84 15.42 1.00
C VAL A 53 -3.80 16.57 -0.01
N ILE A 54 -2.98 16.41 -1.04
CA ILE A 54 -2.79 17.37 -2.13
C ILE A 54 -3.00 16.70 -3.49
N ASP A 55 -2.83 17.47 -4.57
CA ASP A 55 -2.90 17.01 -5.96
C ASP A 55 -4.23 16.35 -6.36
N PHE A 56 -5.26 17.19 -6.41
CA PHE A 56 -6.60 16.81 -6.87
C PHE A 56 -6.72 16.80 -8.40
N GLY A 57 -5.61 16.85 -9.15
CA GLY A 57 -5.62 16.95 -10.62
C GLY A 57 -6.24 15.73 -11.31
N SER A 58 -6.18 14.57 -10.67
CA SER A 58 -6.81 13.32 -11.15
C SER A 58 -8.15 13.02 -10.48
N THR A 59 -8.59 13.87 -9.53
CA THR A 59 -9.83 13.63 -8.78
C THR A 59 -11.04 13.66 -9.70
N THR A 60 -11.94 12.71 -9.52
CA THR A 60 -13.17 12.59 -10.31
C THR A 60 -14.38 12.41 -9.40
N TYR A 61 -15.56 12.69 -9.94
CA TYR A 61 -16.80 12.31 -9.28
C TYR A 61 -17.11 10.84 -9.57
N GLU A 62 -17.84 10.19 -8.67
CA GLU A 62 -18.40 8.87 -8.97
C GLU A 62 -19.31 8.96 -10.20
N ARG A 63 -19.12 8.02 -11.13
CA ARG A 63 -19.91 7.91 -12.36
C ARG A 63 -20.18 6.43 -12.64
N GLN A 64 -21.26 6.18 -13.36
CA GLN A 64 -21.48 4.86 -13.95
C GLN A 64 -20.39 4.59 -15.01
N ASP A 65 -19.89 3.34 -15.06
CA ASP A 65 -18.95 2.81 -16.07
C ASP A 65 -17.50 3.34 -16.03
N GLN A 66 -16.91 3.52 -14.85
CA GLN A 66 -15.48 3.85 -14.70
C GLN A 66 -14.57 2.63 -14.86
N ASN A 67 -14.15 2.35 -16.11
CA ASN A 67 -13.32 1.19 -16.47
C ASN A 67 -11.94 1.56 -17.07
N TYR A 68 -11.51 2.82 -16.96
CA TYR A 68 -10.18 3.25 -17.41
C TYR A 68 -9.12 3.09 -16.30
N ILE A 69 -7.84 3.10 -16.69
CA ILE A 69 -6.74 2.96 -15.73
C ILE A 69 -6.57 4.26 -14.95
N VAL A 70 -6.55 4.14 -13.62
CA VAL A 70 -6.22 5.19 -12.66
C VAL A 70 -5.13 4.75 -11.70
N SER A 71 -4.72 5.66 -10.81
CA SER A 71 -3.69 5.48 -9.79
C SER A 71 -2.29 5.31 -10.35
N THR A 72 -1.33 5.87 -9.63
CA THR A 72 0.07 5.48 -9.75
C THR A 72 0.21 3.98 -9.47
N ARG A 73 1.00 3.29 -10.31
CA ARG A 73 1.01 1.81 -10.43
C ARG A 73 1.15 1.09 -9.08
N HIS A 74 2.05 1.51 -8.21
CA HIS A 74 2.33 0.83 -6.94
C HIS A 74 1.17 0.84 -5.93
N TYR A 75 0.22 1.77 -6.10
CA TYR A 75 -0.93 1.95 -5.21
C TYR A 75 -2.26 1.58 -5.89
N ARG A 76 -2.18 0.99 -7.09
CA ARG A 76 -3.34 0.67 -7.92
C ARG A 76 -4.06 -0.57 -7.42
N ALA A 77 -5.37 -0.44 -7.23
CA ALA A 77 -6.23 -1.51 -6.76
C ALA A 77 -6.39 -2.65 -7.80
N PRO A 78 -6.63 -3.89 -7.36
CA PRO A 78 -6.75 -5.05 -8.25
C PRO A 78 -7.91 -4.93 -9.23
N GLU A 79 -9.05 -4.40 -8.82
CA GLU A 79 -10.22 -4.20 -9.69
C GLU A 79 -9.92 -3.27 -10.88
N VAL A 80 -8.99 -2.31 -10.72
CA VAL A 80 -8.53 -1.43 -11.79
C VAL A 80 -7.66 -2.20 -12.78
N ILE A 81 -6.78 -3.09 -12.30
CA ILE A 81 -5.91 -3.92 -13.15
C ILE A 81 -6.71 -4.98 -13.91
N LEU A 82 -7.74 -5.53 -13.26
CA LEU A 82 -8.63 -6.57 -13.80
C LEU A 82 -9.77 -6.02 -14.66
N GLY A 83 -9.90 -4.70 -14.76
CA GLY A 83 -10.94 -4.03 -15.56
C GLY A 83 -12.37 -4.30 -15.06
N LEU A 84 -12.55 -4.47 -13.75
CA LEU A 84 -13.85 -4.79 -13.12
C LEU A 84 -14.71 -3.56 -12.82
N GLY A 85 -14.22 -2.38 -13.19
CA GLY A 85 -14.73 -1.09 -12.74
C GLY A 85 -14.22 -0.73 -11.34
N TRP A 86 -14.24 0.57 -11.03
CA TRP A 86 -13.78 1.09 -9.73
C TRP A 86 -14.63 2.28 -9.27
N SER A 87 -14.60 2.53 -7.96
CA SER A 87 -15.21 3.70 -7.29
C SER A 87 -14.38 4.01 -6.02
N TYR A 88 -14.97 4.60 -4.97
CA TYR A 88 -14.34 4.96 -3.70
C TYR A 88 -13.38 3.90 -3.10
N PRO A 89 -13.66 2.58 -3.15
CA PRO A 89 -12.77 1.59 -2.56
C PRO A 89 -11.36 1.57 -3.16
N CYS A 90 -11.14 2.07 -4.38
CA CYS A 90 -9.79 2.08 -4.97
C CYS A 90 -8.82 2.98 -4.17
N ASP A 91 -9.29 4.12 -3.66
CA ASP A 91 -8.51 4.99 -2.77
C ASP A 91 -8.19 4.29 -1.44
N VAL A 92 -9.11 3.48 -0.93
CA VAL A 92 -8.91 2.71 0.32
C VAL A 92 -7.78 1.69 0.16
N TRP A 93 -7.70 1.03 -1.00
CA TRP A 93 -6.57 0.15 -1.32
C TRP A 93 -5.25 0.92 -1.37
N SER A 94 -5.23 2.08 -2.03
CA SER A 94 -4.05 2.93 -2.10
C SER A 94 -3.56 3.33 -0.70
N VAL A 95 -4.47 3.68 0.22
CA VAL A 95 -4.14 3.94 1.64
C VAL A 95 -3.53 2.71 2.30
N GLY A 96 -4.07 1.50 2.08
CA GLY A 96 -3.48 0.27 2.58
C GLY A 96 -2.04 0.07 2.12
N CYS A 97 -1.74 0.31 0.83
CA CYS A 97 -0.37 0.26 0.31
C CYS A 97 0.54 1.32 0.96
N ILE A 98 0.07 2.56 1.10
CA ILE A 98 0.82 3.66 1.74
C ILE A 98 1.14 3.31 3.19
N LEU A 99 0.19 2.78 3.95
CA LEU A 99 0.44 2.40 5.35
C LEU A 99 1.53 1.34 5.45
N VAL A 100 1.56 0.35 4.55
CA VAL A 100 2.65 -0.63 4.54
C VAL A 100 3.99 0.03 4.23
N GLU A 101 4.05 0.91 3.22
CA GLU A 101 5.26 1.66 2.88
C GLU A 101 5.73 2.58 4.00
N LEU A 102 4.82 3.17 4.77
CA LEU A 102 5.19 3.94 5.96
C LEU A 102 5.94 3.08 6.98
N CYS A 103 5.57 1.80 7.12
CA CYS A 103 6.17 0.89 8.09
C CYS A 103 7.38 0.12 7.54
N THR A 104 7.60 0.03 6.24
CA THR A 104 8.78 -0.66 5.68
C THR A 104 9.80 0.28 5.06
N GLY A 105 9.39 1.49 4.71
CA GLY A 105 10.17 2.41 3.89
C GLY A 105 10.21 2.06 2.41
N GLU A 106 9.55 0.98 1.97
CA GLU A 106 9.54 0.53 0.58
C GLU A 106 8.11 0.29 0.09
N ALA A 107 7.82 0.67 -1.15
CA ALA A 107 6.53 0.43 -1.77
C ALA A 107 6.18 -1.06 -1.77
N LEU A 108 4.99 -1.41 -1.27
CA LEU A 108 4.53 -2.80 -1.13
C LEU A 108 4.57 -3.59 -2.45
N PHE A 109 4.22 -2.93 -3.55
CA PHE A 109 4.18 -3.52 -4.89
C PHE A 109 5.03 -2.72 -5.88
N GLN A 110 6.35 -2.88 -5.79
CA GLN A 110 7.31 -2.23 -6.68
C GLN A 110 7.44 -3.00 -8.01
N THR A 111 6.68 -2.58 -9.02
CA THR A 111 6.60 -3.27 -10.31
C THR A 111 6.29 -2.31 -11.45
N HIS A 112 6.60 -2.71 -12.68
CA HIS A 112 6.27 -1.98 -13.90
C HIS A 112 5.29 -2.72 -14.83
N GLU A 113 4.82 -3.90 -14.44
CA GLU A 113 4.01 -4.79 -15.28
C GLU A 113 2.80 -5.34 -14.50
N ASN A 114 1.68 -5.60 -15.16
CA ASN A 114 0.42 -5.96 -14.50
C ASN A 114 0.39 -7.40 -13.98
N LEU A 115 0.90 -8.38 -14.74
CA LEU A 115 0.95 -9.78 -14.30
C LEU A 115 1.87 -9.94 -13.09
N GLU A 116 3.05 -9.31 -13.13
CA GLU A 116 3.94 -9.23 -11.95
C GLU A 116 3.20 -8.59 -10.76
N HIS A 117 2.49 -7.48 -10.97
CA HIS A 117 1.73 -6.83 -9.90
C HIS A 117 0.69 -7.77 -9.27
N LEU A 118 -0.11 -8.45 -10.09
CA LEU A 118 -1.09 -9.44 -9.61
C LEU A 118 -0.39 -10.59 -8.86
N ALA A 119 0.77 -11.06 -9.34
CA ALA A 119 1.53 -12.12 -8.69
C ALA A 119 2.11 -11.67 -7.33
N MET A 120 2.57 -10.42 -7.22
CA MET A 120 2.98 -9.83 -5.94
C MET A 120 1.80 -9.76 -4.96
N MET A 121 0.62 -9.32 -5.42
CA MET A 121 -0.58 -9.31 -4.60
C MET A 121 -0.88 -10.74 -4.09
N GLU A 122 -0.93 -11.74 -4.98
CA GLU A 122 -1.24 -13.13 -4.60
C GLU A 122 -0.21 -13.71 -3.62
N ARG A 123 1.07 -13.34 -3.79
CA ARG A 123 2.16 -13.73 -2.89
C ARG A 123 2.01 -13.14 -1.49
N VAL A 124 1.59 -11.88 -1.38
CA VAL A 124 1.47 -11.15 -0.12
C VAL A 124 0.17 -11.49 0.60
N LEU A 125 -0.95 -11.48 -0.11
CA LEU A 125 -2.32 -11.50 0.43
C LEU A 125 -3.02 -12.86 0.30
N GLY A 126 -2.56 -13.73 -0.60
CA GLY A 126 -3.20 -15.01 -0.89
C GLY A 126 -3.95 -15.01 -2.23
N PRO A 127 -4.58 -16.12 -2.62
CA PRO A 127 -5.20 -16.26 -3.94
C PRO A 127 -6.35 -15.27 -4.15
N PHE A 128 -6.50 -14.80 -5.39
CA PHE A 128 -7.64 -13.98 -5.79
C PHE A 128 -8.98 -14.74 -5.64
N PRO A 129 -10.06 -14.07 -5.21
CA PRO A 129 -11.38 -14.68 -5.17
C PRO A 129 -11.87 -15.12 -6.56
N GLN A 130 -12.38 -16.35 -6.66
CA GLN A 130 -12.76 -16.93 -7.96
C GLN A 130 -13.87 -16.13 -8.68
N HIS A 131 -14.76 -15.48 -7.94
CA HIS A 131 -15.83 -14.67 -8.53
C HIS A 131 -15.31 -13.41 -9.21
N MET A 132 -14.22 -12.82 -8.72
CA MET A 132 -13.53 -11.72 -9.40
C MET A 132 -12.88 -12.23 -10.69
N LEU A 133 -12.17 -13.37 -10.62
CA LEU A 133 -11.50 -13.96 -11.79
C LEU A 133 -12.47 -14.32 -12.93
N LYS A 134 -13.71 -14.68 -12.61
CA LYS A 134 -14.76 -14.95 -13.60
C LYS A 134 -15.31 -13.71 -14.31
N ARG A 135 -15.07 -12.52 -13.78
CA ARG A 135 -15.60 -11.24 -14.25
C ARG A 135 -14.55 -10.37 -14.94
N VAL A 136 -13.30 -10.83 -14.99
CA VAL A 136 -12.16 -10.10 -15.56
C VAL A 136 -12.48 -9.62 -16.97
N ASP A 137 -12.08 -8.39 -17.29
CA ASP A 137 -12.25 -7.84 -18.62
C ASP A 137 -11.36 -8.55 -19.65
N ARG A 138 -11.81 -8.52 -20.91
CA ARG A 138 -11.11 -9.07 -22.08
C ARG A 138 -9.61 -8.73 -22.15
N HIS A 139 -9.20 -7.52 -21.74
CA HIS A 139 -7.78 -7.12 -21.77
C HIS A 139 -6.93 -7.78 -20.68
N ALA A 140 -7.55 -8.17 -19.56
CA ALA A 140 -6.91 -8.80 -18.43
C ALA A 140 -7.03 -10.33 -18.43
N GLU A 141 -7.87 -10.93 -19.29
CA GLU A 141 -7.97 -12.40 -19.48
C GLU A 141 -6.61 -13.06 -19.76
N LYS A 142 -5.72 -12.37 -20.48
CA LYS A 142 -4.37 -12.84 -20.83
C LYS A 142 -3.49 -13.15 -19.61
N TYR A 143 -3.82 -12.63 -18.43
CA TYR A 143 -3.08 -12.86 -17.19
C TYR A 143 -3.47 -14.18 -16.51
N PHE A 144 -4.47 -14.89 -17.01
CA PHE A 144 -5.01 -16.09 -16.39
C PHE A 144 -4.99 -17.28 -17.34
N ARG A 145 -4.61 -18.46 -16.82
CA ARG A 145 -4.75 -19.74 -17.52
C ARG A 145 -5.44 -20.75 -16.62
N ARG A 146 -6.46 -21.42 -17.16
CA ARG A 146 -7.23 -22.46 -16.44
C ARG A 146 -7.81 -21.97 -15.08
N GLY A 147 -8.25 -20.70 -15.05
CA GLY A 147 -8.88 -20.09 -13.87
C GLY A 147 -7.91 -19.69 -12.76
N ARG A 148 -6.60 -19.69 -13.01
CA ARG A 148 -5.55 -19.24 -12.09
C ARG A 148 -4.64 -18.24 -12.78
N LEU A 149 -3.92 -17.44 -11.99
CA LEU A 149 -2.93 -16.52 -12.51
C LEU A 149 -1.86 -17.28 -13.30
N ASP A 150 -1.48 -16.77 -14.46
CA ASP A 150 -0.47 -17.37 -15.34
C ASP A 150 0.95 -17.08 -14.84
N TRP A 151 1.26 -17.60 -13.65
CA TRP A 151 2.51 -17.33 -12.95
C TRP A 151 3.11 -18.61 -12.36
N PRO A 152 4.45 -18.85 -12.48
CA PRO A 152 5.47 -17.97 -13.07
C PRO A 152 5.66 -18.08 -14.58
N GLU A 153 4.90 -18.93 -15.28
CA GLU A 153 5.09 -19.21 -16.71
C GLU A 153 4.88 -17.99 -17.61
N GLY A 154 4.01 -17.06 -17.23
CA GLY A 154 3.78 -15.80 -17.93
C GLY A 154 4.73 -14.66 -17.53
N ALA A 155 5.66 -14.89 -16.60
CA ALA A 155 6.53 -13.83 -16.09
C ALA A 155 7.41 -13.20 -17.19
N ALA A 156 7.57 -11.88 -17.13
CA ALA A 156 8.35 -11.14 -18.13
C ALA A 156 9.86 -11.45 -18.07
N SER A 157 10.38 -11.83 -16.90
CA SER A 157 11.80 -12.10 -16.69
C SER A 157 12.05 -12.97 -15.45
N ARG A 158 13.27 -13.52 -15.33
CA ARG A 158 13.69 -14.26 -14.12
C ARG A 158 13.83 -13.34 -12.92
N GLU A 159 14.16 -12.08 -13.16
CA GLU A 159 14.27 -11.02 -12.15
C GLU A 159 12.90 -10.76 -11.53
N SER A 160 11.85 -10.73 -12.36
CA SER A 160 10.47 -10.60 -11.92
C SER A 160 10.04 -11.79 -11.03
N ILE A 161 10.36 -13.02 -11.44
CA ILE A 161 10.12 -14.22 -10.63
C ILE A 161 10.84 -14.14 -9.26
N LYS A 162 12.09 -13.67 -9.26
CA LYS A 162 12.88 -13.47 -8.03
C LYS A 162 12.28 -12.37 -7.15
N ALA A 163 11.81 -11.27 -7.73
CA ALA A 163 11.20 -10.17 -6.98
C ALA A 163 9.95 -10.67 -6.24
N VAL A 164 9.02 -11.32 -6.96
CA VAL A 164 7.80 -11.89 -6.34
C VAL A 164 8.13 -12.95 -5.31
N SER A 165 9.02 -13.91 -5.59
CA SER A 165 9.31 -14.99 -4.64
C SER A 165 9.86 -14.52 -3.28
N LYS A 166 10.62 -13.41 -3.27
CA LYS A 166 11.20 -12.78 -2.08
C LYS A 166 10.19 -12.08 -1.18
N LEU A 167 9.03 -11.66 -1.70
CA LEU A 167 8.05 -10.93 -0.91
C LEU A 167 7.49 -11.81 0.23
N PRO A 168 7.54 -11.35 1.49
CA PRO A 168 6.89 -12.04 2.59
C PRO A 168 5.36 -11.94 2.53
N ARG A 169 4.67 -12.74 3.35
CA ARG A 169 3.23 -12.54 3.59
C ARG A 169 3.01 -11.24 4.36
N LEU A 170 1.84 -10.61 4.20
CA LEU A 170 1.52 -9.33 4.84
C LEU A 170 1.80 -9.33 6.36
N GLN A 171 1.40 -10.39 7.07
CA GLN A 171 1.62 -10.48 8.52
C GLN A 171 3.11 -10.48 8.87
N ASN A 172 3.90 -11.26 8.14
CA ASN A 172 5.34 -11.35 8.38
C ASN A 172 6.05 -10.04 8.06
N LEU A 173 5.60 -9.34 7.01
CA LEU A 173 6.12 -8.04 6.61
C LEU A 173 5.94 -7.02 7.74
N VAL A 174 4.74 -6.94 8.32
CA VAL A 174 4.42 -6.01 9.42
C VAL A 174 5.14 -6.40 10.70
N MET A 175 5.16 -7.69 11.07
CA MET A 175 5.81 -8.18 12.29
C MET A 175 7.33 -7.98 12.31
N GLN A 176 7.96 -7.79 11.15
CA GLN A 176 9.40 -7.49 11.06
C GLN A 176 9.74 -6.04 11.41
N HIS A 177 8.76 -5.13 11.33
CA HIS A 177 8.96 -3.68 11.45
C HIS A 177 8.19 -3.07 12.64
N VAL A 178 7.11 -3.72 13.09
CA VAL A 178 6.26 -3.17 14.15
C VAL A 178 6.29 -4.08 15.38
N ASP A 179 6.70 -3.52 16.52
CA ASP A 179 6.92 -4.29 17.76
C ASP A 179 5.60 -4.60 18.51
N HIS A 180 4.93 -3.58 19.09
CA HIS A 180 3.87 -3.78 20.10
C HIS A 180 2.44 -3.69 19.55
N SER A 181 2.24 -3.04 18.39
CA SER A 181 0.91 -2.78 17.78
C SER A 181 0.68 -3.54 16.46
N ALA A 182 1.52 -4.54 16.16
CA ALA A 182 1.46 -5.26 14.89
C ALA A 182 0.10 -5.94 14.66
N GLY A 183 -0.57 -6.43 15.71
CA GLY A 183 -1.87 -7.10 15.61
C GLY A 183 -2.97 -6.21 15.03
N ASP A 184 -3.16 -5.02 15.62
CA ASP A 184 -4.18 -4.06 15.19
C ASP A 184 -3.88 -3.52 13.78
N LEU A 185 -2.60 -3.22 13.50
CA LEU A 185 -2.18 -2.77 12.18
C LEU A 185 -2.39 -3.87 11.13
N ILE A 186 -2.06 -5.12 11.42
CA ILE A 186 -2.31 -6.25 10.51
C ILE A 186 -3.81 -6.39 10.24
N HIS A 187 -4.66 -6.31 11.27
CA HIS A 187 -6.10 -6.40 11.12
C HIS A 187 -6.66 -5.28 10.23
N LEU A 188 -6.20 -4.05 10.46
CA LEU A 188 -6.51 -2.90 9.62
C LEU A 188 -6.08 -3.12 8.16
N LEU A 189 -4.82 -3.47 7.94
CA LEU A 189 -4.28 -3.67 6.60
C LEU A 189 -5.00 -4.80 5.85
N GLN A 190 -5.39 -5.87 6.55
CA GLN A 190 -6.22 -6.94 5.97
C GLN A 190 -7.61 -6.47 5.55
N GLY A 191 -8.17 -5.46 6.22
CA GLY A 191 -9.43 -4.81 5.82
C GLY A 191 -9.26 -3.88 4.61
N LEU A 192 -8.18 -3.08 4.59
CA LEU A 192 -7.88 -2.13 3.51
C LEU A 192 -7.45 -2.84 2.21
N LEU A 193 -6.73 -3.96 2.32
CA LEU A 193 -6.18 -4.71 1.20
C LEU A 193 -7.04 -5.93 0.82
N ARG A 194 -8.36 -5.87 1.07
CA ARG A 194 -9.30 -6.86 0.52
C ARG A 194 -9.37 -6.72 -1.00
N TYR A 195 -9.30 -7.86 -1.70
CA TYR A 195 -9.40 -7.90 -3.15
C TYR A 195 -10.73 -7.37 -3.66
N ASP A 196 -11.85 -7.90 -3.14
CA ASP A 196 -13.17 -7.45 -3.55
C ASP A 196 -13.42 -6.05 -2.96
N PRO A 197 -13.65 -5.01 -3.79
CA PRO A 197 -13.95 -3.67 -3.31
C PRO A 197 -15.21 -3.60 -2.44
N LEU A 198 -16.15 -4.55 -2.56
CA LEU A 198 -17.36 -4.61 -1.74
C LEU A 198 -17.09 -5.11 -0.32
N ASP A 199 -16.06 -5.95 -0.15
CA ASP A 199 -15.63 -6.45 1.16
C ASP A 199 -14.57 -5.56 1.81
N ARG A 200 -14.10 -4.52 1.10
CA ARG A 200 -13.02 -3.64 1.55
C ARG A 200 -13.51 -2.69 2.63
N LEU A 201 -12.71 -2.52 3.67
CA LEU A 201 -13.06 -1.70 4.83
C LEU A 201 -13.36 -0.25 4.41
N THR A 202 -14.62 0.17 4.55
CA THR A 202 -15.08 1.54 4.22
C THR A 202 -15.58 2.30 5.45
N GLU A 203 -15.77 1.63 6.58
CA GLU A 203 -16.17 2.26 7.83
C GLU A 203 -15.08 3.16 8.39
N LYS A 204 -15.50 4.16 9.17
CA LYS A 204 -14.67 5.28 9.58
C LYS A 204 -13.39 4.80 10.27
N LEU A 205 -12.27 4.94 9.56
CA LEU A 205 -10.90 4.85 10.09
C LEU A 205 -10.70 5.66 11.39
N SER A 206 -11.57 6.65 11.68
CA SER A 206 -11.58 7.42 12.93
C SER A 206 -11.86 6.59 14.18
N ASP A 207 -12.46 5.40 14.04
CA ASP A 207 -12.87 4.57 15.17
C ASP A 207 -11.79 3.55 15.56
N ILE A 208 -10.63 3.56 14.87
CA ILE A 208 -9.47 2.76 15.21
C ILE A 208 -8.67 3.52 16.27
N PRO A 209 -8.78 3.15 17.56
CA PRO A 209 -8.29 3.97 18.67
C PRO A 209 -6.77 4.16 18.64
N SER A 210 -6.06 3.25 17.97
CA SER A 210 -4.60 3.22 17.83
C SER A 210 -4.09 3.73 16.48
N LEU A 211 -4.93 4.25 15.57
CA LEU A 211 -4.49 4.66 14.23
C LEU A 211 -3.39 5.72 14.27
N GLN A 212 -3.51 6.69 15.18
CA GLN A 212 -2.48 7.71 15.37
C GLN A 212 -1.19 7.14 15.97
N GLU A 213 -1.29 6.19 16.91
CA GLU A 213 -0.12 5.52 17.49
C GLU A 213 0.57 4.60 16.47
N ILE A 214 -0.20 3.92 15.63
CA ILE A 214 0.26 3.11 14.51
C ILE A 214 0.98 3.98 13.48
N ILE A 215 0.38 5.09 13.07
CA ILE A 215 0.99 6.05 12.14
C ILE A 215 2.24 6.66 12.75
N LEU A 216 2.22 7.07 14.03
CA LEU A 216 3.41 7.59 14.72
C LEU A 216 4.52 6.54 14.80
N GLY A 217 4.18 5.30 15.14
CA GLY A 217 5.12 4.16 15.16
C GLY A 217 5.77 3.90 13.81
N CYS A 218 5.00 3.95 12.72
CA CYS A 218 5.56 3.81 11.36
C CYS A 218 6.31 5.09 10.90
N CYS A 219 5.86 6.29 11.29
CA CYS A 219 6.59 7.54 11.02
C CYS A 219 7.96 7.60 11.72
N GLU A 220 8.14 6.93 12.86
CA GLU A 220 9.47 6.80 13.47
C GLU A 220 10.48 6.09 12.55
N GLU A 221 10.02 5.23 11.65
CA GLU A 221 10.85 4.53 10.66
C GLU A 221 10.97 5.33 9.35
N TRP A 222 9.90 6.04 8.96
CA TRP A 222 9.82 6.80 7.70
C TRP A 222 10.81 7.98 7.61
N THR A 223 11.17 8.59 8.74
CA THR A 223 12.06 9.77 8.74
C THR A 223 13.53 9.49 8.46
N GLY A 224 13.89 8.21 8.26
CA GLY A 224 15.16 7.82 7.68
C GLY A 224 15.24 8.01 6.14
N LEU A 225 14.10 8.09 5.44
CA LEU A 225 14.05 7.98 3.97
C LEU A 225 13.60 9.25 3.24
N ALA A 226 12.71 10.07 3.81
CA ALA A 226 12.17 11.27 3.15
C ALA A 226 13.12 12.50 3.12
N MET A 227 14.38 12.35 3.54
CA MET A 227 15.37 13.43 3.66
C MET A 227 16.69 13.13 2.92
N GLY A 228 16.67 12.15 2.01
CA GLY A 228 17.77 11.83 1.10
C GLY A 228 17.63 12.52 -0.26
#